data_AF-A0A2N7R2I0-F1
#
_entry.id   AF-A0A2N7R2I0-F1
#
_cell.length_a   1.000
_cell.length_b   1.000
_cell.length_c   1.000
_cell.angle_alpha   90.00
_cell.angle_beta   90.00
_cell.angle_gamma   90.00
#
_symmetry.space_group_name_H-M   'P 1'
#
loop_
_entity.id
_entity.type
_entity.pdbx_description
1 polymer ?
#
loop_
_entity_poly.entity_id
_entity_poly.type
_entity_poly.pdbx_seq_one_letter_code
_entity_poly.pdbx_strand_id
1 'polypeptide(L)'
;MRKLNRSLGILLGVGLSVVAQAAAVKFTDYRTFYQSLGANLFAGPGTELAMPCTDSPRHCLWVNATRPAYERYDHALWTVPGELPLKPVKGTPEIVFDGEALSIGKQRWLLRDVINLAPPAWRVGDSIDPENLALVRAWRQGTSACLEMQYVSSGRGDRYTQVLLVHGQHLYALPRLFASCAAIRKAPQNQFSYPDNSYLGPEQENNPLGLQMDYWLPDGKTPVARYLLHFPNQGDPFVFEAERQ
;
A
#
# COMPACT_ATOMS: atom_id res chain seq x y z
N MET A 1 -19.59 46.08 -59.87
CA MET A 1 -18.17 46.31 -60.27
C MET A 1 -17.38 46.98 -59.15
N ARG A 2 -16.53 46.24 -58.41
CA ARG A 2 -15.17 46.66 -58.00
C ARG A 2 -14.43 45.45 -57.44
N LYS A 3 -13.11 45.43 -57.70
CA LYS A 3 -12.24 44.26 -57.94
C LYS A 3 -11.79 43.52 -56.68
N LEU A 4 -11.55 42.21 -56.86
CA LEU A 4 -10.60 41.40 -56.08
C LEU A 4 -9.22 42.07 -56.02
N ASN A 5 -8.52 41.95 -54.89
CA ASN A 5 -7.22 41.28 -54.91
C ASN A 5 -6.82 40.74 -53.53
N ARG A 6 -6.60 39.43 -53.50
CA ARG A 6 -5.94 38.67 -52.44
C ARG A 6 -4.44 38.99 -52.46
N SER A 7 -3.83 39.14 -51.30
CA SER A 7 -2.37 39.03 -51.17
C SER A 7 -2.05 38.33 -49.84
N LEU A 8 -1.54 37.11 -50.00
CA LEU A 8 -0.90 36.29 -49.00
C LEU A 8 0.43 36.95 -48.61
N GLY A 9 0.75 36.96 -47.32
CA GLY A 9 2.05 37.40 -46.80
C GLY A 9 2.30 36.77 -45.43
N ILE A 10 2.65 35.49 -45.44
CA ILE A 10 3.07 34.71 -44.27
C ILE A 10 4.50 35.13 -43.91
N LEU A 11 4.73 35.64 -42.70
CA LEU A 11 6.09 35.75 -42.13
C LEU A 11 6.10 35.37 -40.65
N LEU A 12 6.64 34.15 -40.44
CA LEU A 12 7.34 33.59 -39.29
C LEU A 12 7.11 34.22 -37.91
N GLY A 13 6.18 33.61 -37.16
CA GLY A 13 6.28 33.58 -35.70
C GLY A 13 7.37 32.60 -35.29
N VAL A 14 8.50 33.13 -34.80
CA VAL A 14 9.48 32.34 -34.06
C VAL A 14 8.80 31.92 -32.75
N GLY A 15 8.14 30.77 -32.78
CA GLY A 15 7.67 30.10 -31.58
C GLY A 15 8.90 29.63 -30.81
N LEU A 16 9.33 30.42 -29.84
CA LEU A 16 10.16 29.94 -28.73
C LEU A 16 9.42 28.74 -28.14
N SER A 17 9.91 27.54 -28.42
CA SER A 17 9.58 26.34 -27.66
C SER A 17 10.16 26.54 -26.26
N VAL A 18 9.46 27.30 -25.43
CA VAL A 18 9.58 27.17 -23.99
C VAL A 18 9.01 25.79 -23.70
N VAL A 19 9.88 24.78 -23.76
CA VAL A 19 9.66 23.55 -23.02
C VAL A 19 9.66 24.01 -21.58
N ALA A 20 8.48 24.31 -21.05
CA ALA A 20 8.29 24.41 -19.63
C ALA A 20 8.64 23.03 -19.09
N GLN A 21 9.90 22.85 -18.68
CA GLN A 21 10.26 21.79 -17.75
C GLN A 21 9.40 22.07 -16.53
N ALA A 22 8.26 21.36 -16.46
CA ALA A 22 7.49 21.31 -15.24
C ALA A 22 8.48 20.96 -14.14
N ALA A 23 8.61 21.82 -13.14
CA ALA A 23 9.49 21.56 -12.01
C ALA A 23 9.21 20.15 -11.50
N ALA A 24 10.27 19.39 -11.23
CA ALA A 24 10.13 18.04 -10.70
C ALA A 24 9.18 18.09 -9.50
N VAL A 25 8.08 17.34 -9.58
CA VAL A 25 7.06 17.36 -8.52
C VAL A 25 7.70 16.71 -7.31
N LYS A 26 7.83 17.51 -6.25
CA LYS A 26 8.36 17.07 -4.97
C LYS A 26 7.23 16.48 -4.14
N PHE A 27 7.45 15.26 -3.65
CA PHE A 27 6.58 14.55 -2.73
C PHE A 27 7.22 14.53 -1.35
N THR A 28 6.39 14.58 -0.30
CA THR A 28 6.82 14.46 1.10
C THR A 28 6.23 13.22 1.77
N ASP A 29 5.48 12.42 1.01
CA ASP A 29 4.88 11.19 1.46
C ASP A 29 4.59 10.26 0.28
N TYR A 30 4.78 8.96 0.49
CA TYR A 30 4.57 7.95 -0.55
C TYR A 30 3.10 7.77 -0.92
N ARG A 31 2.17 8.03 -0.01
CA ARG A 31 0.73 7.83 -0.25
C ARG A 31 0.22 8.82 -1.32
N THR A 32 0.56 10.09 -1.19
CA THR A 32 0.25 11.16 -2.16
C THR A 32 0.89 10.85 -3.50
N PHE A 33 2.14 10.39 -3.51
CA PHE A 33 2.78 9.93 -4.74
C PHE A 33 1.99 8.80 -5.40
N TYR A 34 1.68 7.72 -4.66
CA TYR A 34 0.91 6.59 -5.20
C TYR A 34 -0.48 6.98 -5.72
N GLN A 35 -1.17 7.88 -5.02
CA GLN A 35 -2.46 8.41 -5.47
C GLN A 35 -2.33 9.23 -6.75
N SER A 36 -1.24 9.98 -6.92
CA SER A 36 -0.98 10.78 -8.13
C SER A 36 -0.80 9.93 -9.40
N LEU A 37 -0.40 8.66 -9.26
CA LEU A 37 -0.23 7.74 -10.39
C LEU A 37 -1.58 7.29 -11.00
N GLY A 38 -2.67 7.45 -10.26
CA GLY A 38 -4.02 7.07 -10.67
C GLY A 38 -4.23 5.56 -10.87
N ALA A 39 -5.48 5.21 -11.20
CA ALA A 39 -5.94 3.83 -11.38
C ALA A 39 -5.68 2.91 -10.17
N ASN A 40 -5.61 3.47 -8.95
CA ASN A 40 -5.43 2.70 -7.73
C ASN A 40 -6.59 1.69 -7.56
N LEU A 41 -6.27 0.49 -7.07
CA LEU A 41 -7.26 -0.54 -6.78
C LEU A 41 -8.07 -0.15 -5.54
N PHE A 42 -7.43 0.48 -4.56
CA PHE A 42 -8.05 0.97 -3.33
C PHE A 42 -7.98 2.49 -3.28
N ALA A 43 -9.07 3.12 -2.83
CA ALA A 43 -9.17 4.56 -2.69
C ALA A 43 -9.35 4.95 -1.21
N GLY A 44 -9.02 6.20 -0.88
CA GLY A 44 -9.22 6.78 0.44
C GLY A 44 -8.20 6.32 1.50
N PRO A 45 -8.38 6.76 2.75
CA PRO A 45 -7.37 6.61 3.80
C PRO A 45 -7.29 5.22 4.43
N GLY A 46 -8.27 4.34 4.13
CA GLY A 46 -8.43 3.04 4.79
C GLY A 46 -9.20 3.18 6.10
N THR A 47 -9.66 2.04 6.62
CA THR A 47 -10.29 1.92 7.93
C THR A 47 -9.30 1.32 8.90
N GLU A 48 -8.95 2.07 9.92
CA GLU A 48 -8.22 1.54 11.07
C GLU A 48 -9.09 0.50 11.78
N LEU A 49 -8.54 -0.70 12.01
CA LEU A 49 -9.24 -1.74 12.76
C LEU A 49 -9.20 -1.38 14.26
N ALA A 50 -9.97 -2.06 15.13
CA ALA A 50 -9.95 -1.87 16.60
C ALA A 50 -9.24 -3.02 17.38
N MET A 51 -8.22 -2.68 18.19
CA MET A 51 -7.23 -3.63 18.74
C MET A 51 -7.69 -3.94 20.17
N PRO A 52 -8.14 -5.17 20.49
CA PRO A 52 -8.67 -5.44 21.82
C PRO A 52 -7.54 -5.63 22.82
N CYS A 53 -7.36 -4.80 23.85
CA CYS A 53 -6.58 -5.25 25.01
C CYS A 53 -7.04 -4.55 26.29
N THR A 54 -7.15 -5.26 27.41
CA THR A 54 -7.38 -4.63 28.73
C THR A 54 -6.22 -4.80 29.71
N ASP A 55 -5.64 -5.98 30.00
CA ASP A 55 -4.57 -6.02 31.03
C ASP A 55 -3.38 -7.00 30.78
N SER A 56 -3.35 -7.77 29.68
CA SER A 56 -2.12 -8.43 29.18
C SER A 56 -2.07 -8.49 27.63
N PRO A 57 -1.56 -7.43 26.98
CA PRO A 57 -1.74 -7.08 25.55
C PRO A 57 -0.84 -7.75 24.49
N ARG A 58 0.10 -8.64 24.84
CA ARG A 58 1.21 -9.06 23.94
C ARG A 58 0.81 -9.89 22.71
N HIS A 59 -0.47 -10.26 22.58
CA HIS A 59 -0.93 -11.21 21.56
C HIS A 59 -2.16 -10.71 20.78
N CYS A 60 -2.40 -9.40 20.74
CA CYS A 60 -3.65 -8.82 20.22
C CYS A 60 -3.60 -8.56 18.69
N LEU A 61 -4.25 -9.40 17.87
CA LEU A 61 -4.42 -9.20 16.41
C LEU A 61 -5.91 -9.07 15.99
N TRP A 62 -6.58 -8.02 16.50
CA TRP A 62 -7.83 -7.41 15.99
C TRP A 62 -9.20 -8.14 16.12
N VAL A 63 -10.23 -7.34 16.46
CA VAL A 63 -11.65 -7.70 16.68
C VAL A 63 -12.54 -7.16 15.57
N ASN A 64 -13.22 -8.05 14.85
CA ASN A 64 -14.64 -7.85 14.55
C ASN A 64 -15.52 -8.96 15.17
N ALA A 65 -14.94 -9.73 16.10
CA ALA A 65 -15.51 -10.95 16.67
C ALA A 65 -16.02 -10.80 18.11
N THR A 66 -16.43 -9.61 18.56
CA THR A 66 -17.02 -9.49 19.92
C THR A 66 -18.31 -10.29 20.07
N ARG A 67 -18.95 -10.75 18.98
CA ARG A 67 -20.11 -11.65 19.08
C ARG A 67 -19.72 -13.14 19.19
N PRO A 68 -18.82 -13.71 18.38
CA PRO A 68 -18.36 -15.10 18.58
C PRO A 68 -17.50 -15.32 19.84
N ALA A 69 -16.75 -14.31 20.30
CA ALA A 69 -15.94 -14.41 21.51
C ALA A 69 -16.80 -14.41 22.80
N TYR A 70 -17.96 -13.75 22.76
CA TYR A 70 -18.94 -13.73 23.85
C TYR A 70 -19.71 -15.04 23.99
N GLU A 71 -19.91 -15.79 22.90
CA GLU A 71 -20.68 -17.04 22.89
C GLU A 71 -19.88 -18.26 23.39
N ARG A 72 -18.58 -18.12 23.71
CA ARG A 72 -17.67 -19.27 23.92
C ARG A 72 -16.90 -19.33 25.24
N TYR A 73 -16.89 -18.26 26.05
CA TYR A 73 -16.14 -18.23 27.32
C TYR A 73 -16.99 -17.72 28.48
N ASP A 74 -16.82 -18.34 29.65
CA ASP A 74 -17.53 -17.97 30.88
C ASP A 74 -17.19 -16.54 31.32
N HIS A 75 -18.23 -15.79 31.71
CA HIS A 75 -18.26 -14.34 31.90
C HIS A 75 -17.27 -13.75 32.93
N ALA A 76 -16.50 -14.56 33.66
CA ALA A 76 -15.79 -14.13 34.87
C ALA A 76 -14.41 -13.50 34.65
N LEU A 77 -13.92 -13.40 33.41
CA LEU A 77 -12.53 -12.97 33.12
C LEU A 77 -12.40 -11.65 32.33
N TRP A 78 -13.46 -10.87 32.18
CA TRP A 78 -13.43 -9.65 31.38
C TRP A 78 -13.82 -8.40 32.17
N THR A 79 -12.86 -7.48 32.35
CA THR A 79 -13.10 -6.06 32.67
C THR A 79 -13.10 -5.27 31.36
N VAL A 80 -14.22 -4.60 31.04
CA VAL A 80 -14.38 -3.78 29.82
C VAL A 80 -14.48 -2.31 30.22
N PRO A 81 -13.56 -1.43 29.81
CA PRO A 81 -13.79 0.01 29.87
C PRO A 81 -14.59 0.44 28.63
N GLY A 82 -15.82 0.92 28.86
CA GLY A 82 -16.61 1.65 27.88
C GLY A 82 -17.13 0.80 26.73
N GLU A 83 -18.45 0.74 26.61
CA GLU A 83 -19.15 0.12 25.49
C GLU A 83 -18.60 0.63 24.16
N LEU A 84 -17.78 -0.16 23.47
CA LEU A 84 -17.34 0.14 22.11
C LEU A 84 -18.54 -0.06 21.17
N PRO A 85 -19.10 0.99 20.55
CA PRO A 85 -20.24 0.85 19.65
C PRO A 85 -19.71 0.41 18.28
N LEU A 86 -19.31 -0.85 18.14
CA LEU A 86 -18.74 -1.39 16.92
C LEU A 86 -19.76 -2.30 16.22
N LYS A 87 -20.83 -1.70 15.68
CA LYS A 87 -21.55 -2.35 14.58
C LYS A 87 -20.76 -2.06 13.31
N PRO A 88 -20.14 -3.07 12.65
CA PRO A 88 -19.53 -2.84 11.34
C PRO A 88 -20.58 -2.28 10.40
N VAL A 89 -20.16 -1.39 9.50
CA VAL A 89 -21.05 -0.82 8.47
C VAL A 89 -21.74 -1.98 7.76
N LYS A 90 -23.08 -1.94 7.72
CA LYS A 90 -23.92 -3.00 7.13
C LYS A 90 -23.38 -3.41 5.75
N GLY A 91 -23.01 -4.68 5.60
CA GLY A 91 -22.44 -5.23 4.37
C GLY A 91 -20.91 -5.42 4.37
N THR A 92 -20.22 -5.03 5.44
CA THR A 92 -18.79 -5.30 5.63
C THR A 92 -18.61 -6.69 6.26
N PRO A 93 -17.90 -7.63 5.61
CA PRO A 93 -17.59 -8.93 6.17
C PRO A 93 -16.68 -8.74 7.38
N GLU A 94 -16.79 -9.67 8.31
CA GLU A 94 -15.86 -9.79 9.43
C GLU A 94 -14.44 -10.03 8.88
N ILE A 95 -13.46 -9.28 9.35
CA ILE A 95 -12.04 -9.49 9.05
C ILE A 95 -11.37 -9.93 10.34
N VAL A 96 -10.74 -11.09 10.33
CA VAL A 96 -10.07 -11.70 11.50
C VAL A 96 -8.69 -12.17 11.10
N PHE A 97 -7.68 -11.86 11.91
CA PHE A 97 -6.33 -12.35 11.73
C PHE A 97 -5.88 -13.01 13.04
N ASP A 98 -5.61 -14.31 13.03
CA ASP A 98 -5.33 -15.06 14.28
C ASP A 98 -3.85 -15.43 14.45
N GLY A 99 -2.96 -14.82 13.66
CA GLY A 99 -1.53 -15.12 13.67
C GLY A 99 -1.13 -16.30 12.78
N GLU A 100 -2.08 -17.16 12.41
CA GLU A 100 -1.85 -18.29 11.50
C GLU A 100 -2.64 -18.18 10.19
N ALA A 101 -3.70 -17.37 10.19
CA ALA A 101 -4.57 -17.19 9.05
C ALA A 101 -5.21 -15.80 9.01
N LEU A 102 -5.57 -15.37 7.81
CA LEU A 102 -6.48 -14.26 7.56
C LEU A 102 -7.85 -14.81 7.17
N SER A 103 -8.90 -14.34 7.81
CA SER A 103 -10.29 -14.65 7.47
C SER A 103 -11.04 -13.39 7.06
N ILE A 104 -11.79 -13.46 5.96
CA ILE A 104 -12.68 -12.40 5.49
C ILE A 104 -14.05 -13.01 5.20
N GLY A 105 -15.02 -12.71 6.06
CA GLY A 105 -16.34 -13.31 6.06
C GLY A 105 -16.23 -14.82 6.32
N LYS A 106 -16.61 -15.63 5.33
CA LYS A 106 -16.54 -17.10 5.42
C LYS A 106 -15.27 -17.69 4.83
N GLN A 107 -14.44 -16.87 4.18
CA GLN A 107 -13.21 -17.34 3.54
C GLN A 107 -12.05 -17.21 4.52
N ARG A 108 -11.14 -18.18 4.48
CA ARG A 108 -9.97 -18.27 5.35
C ARG A 108 -8.76 -18.68 4.52
N TRP A 109 -7.65 -17.96 4.68
CA TRP A 109 -6.37 -18.21 4.03
C TRP A 109 -5.31 -18.41 5.10
N LEU A 110 -4.63 -19.55 5.07
CA LEU A 110 -3.52 -19.82 5.97
C LEU A 110 -2.30 -19.01 5.54
N LEU A 111 -1.59 -18.41 6.49
CA LEU A 111 -0.44 -17.55 6.19
C LEU A 111 0.73 -18.32 5.57
N ARG A 112 0.84 -19.62 5.87
CA ARG A 112 1.81 -20.52 5.23
C ARG A 112 1.58 -20.72 3.72
N ASP A 113 0.37 -20.48 3.24
CA ASP A 113 -0.04 -20.67 1.85
C ASP A 113 -0.08 -19.33 1.08
N VAL A 114 0.46 -18.27 1.67
CA VAL A 114 0.52 -16.93 1.07
C VAL A 114 1.46 -16.93 -0.12
N ILE A 115 1.02 -16.32 -1.21
CA ILE A 115 1.87 -16.08 -2.37
C ILE A 115 2.76 -14.89 -2.05
N ASN A 116 4.04 -15.16 -1.79
CA ASN A 116 5.02 -14.12 -1.58
C ASN A 116 5.50 -13.55 -2.92
N LEU A 117 5.27 -12.26 -3.14
CA LEU A 117 5.70 -11.53 -4.32
C LEU A 117 7.06 -10.84 -4.13
N ALA A 118 7.61 -10.85 -2.91
CA ALA A 118 8.90 -10.27 -2.62
C ALA A 118 10.05 -11.11 -3.21
N PRO A 119 11.16 -10.48 -3.64
CA PRO A 119 12.35 -11.21 -4.09
C PRO A 119 12.89 -12.17 -3.01
N PRO A 120 13.61 -13.25 -3.36
CA PRO A 120 14.12 -14.22 -2.39
C PRO A 120 15.02 -13.66 -1.27
N ALA A 121 15.67 -12.52 -1.51
CA ALA A 121 16.47 -11.81 -0.52
C ALA A 121 15.62 -11.21 0.62
N TRP A 122 14.33 -10.98 0.35
CA TRP A 122 13.33 -10.53 1.32
C TRP A 122 12.57 -11.76 1.81
N ARG A 123 13.17 -12.47 2.77
CA ARG A 123 12.50 -13.61 3.42
C ARG A 123 11.34 -13.08 4.26
N VAL A 124 10.13 -13.19 3.73
CA VAL A 124 8.90 -13.11 4.51
C VAL A 124 8.60 -14.54 4.97
N GLY A 125 8.59 -14.74 6.28
CA GLY A 125 8.58 -16.06 6.91
C GLY A 125 8.84 -15.97 8.41
N ASP A 126 9.39 -14.83 8.86
CA ASP A 126 9.24 -14.44 10.26
C ASP A 126 7.75 -14.36 10.55
N SER A 127 7.34 -15.05 11.62
CA SER A 127 5.99 -14.91 12.18
C SER A 127 5.68 -13.43 12.23
N ILE A 128 4.48 -13.03 11.79
CA ILE A 128 3.98 -11.70 12.09
C ILE A 128 3.97 -11.63 13.61
N ASP A 129 4.96 -10.96 14.16
CA ASP A 129 5.10 -10.83 15.60
C ASP A 129 3.99 -9.88 16.05
N PRO A 130 2.93 -10.38 16.70
CA PRO A 130 1.85 -9.53 17.18
C PRO A 130 2.36 -8.50 18.17
N GLU A 131 3.45 -8.78 18.90
CA GLU A 131 3.94 -7.90 19.97
C GLU A 131 4.39 -6.54 19.43
N ASN A 132 4.91 -6.53 18.21
CA ASN A 132 5.40 -5.31 17.58
C ASN A 132 4.37 -4.68 16.64
N LEU A 133 3.18 -5.25 16.44
CA LEU A 133 2.21 -4.65 15.55
C LEU A 133 1.54 -3.43 16.21
N ALA A 134 1.77 -2.26 15.65
CA ALA A 134 1.25 -0.99 16.18
C ALA A 134 -0.14 -0.65 15.63
N LEU A 135 -0.35 -0.91 14.35
CA LEU A 135 -1.52 -0.42 13.63
C LEU A 135 -1.85 -1.31 12.44
N VAL A 136 -3.15 -1.56 12.23
CA VAL A 136 -3.65 -2.17 10.99
C VAL A 136 -4.72 -1.29 10.38
N ARG A 137 -4.53 -1.02 9.09
CA ARG A 137 -5.53 -0.35 8.26
C ARG A 137 -6.00 -1.31 7.18
N ALA A 138 -7.31 -1.34 6.95
CA ALA A 138 -7.96 -2.18 5.96
C ALA A 138 -8.63 -1.33 4.87
N TRP A 139 -8.51 -1.79 3.64
CA TRP A 139 -9.25 -1.29 2.48
C TRP A 139 -10.05 -2.42 1.88
N ARG A 140 -11.19 -2.07 1.27
CA ARG A 140 -11.99 -3.01 0.53
C ARG A 140 -12.53 -2.36 -0.74
N GLN A 141 -12.44 -3.10 -1.85
CA GLN A 141 -13.02 -2.71 -3.13
C GLN A 141 -13.56 -3.96 -3.83
N GLY A 142 -14.88 -4.07 -3.94
CA GLY A 142 -15.53 -5.27 -4.49
C GLY A 142 -15.16 -6.53 -3.70
N THR A 143 -14.56 -7.51 -4.39
CA THR A 143 -14.07 -8.77 -3.80
C THR A 143 -12.63 -8.69 -3.30
N SER A 144 -11.94 -7.56 -3.52
CA SER A 144 -10.56 -7.37 -3.06
C SER A 144 -10.53 -6.70 -1.69
N ALA A 145 -9.59 -7.12 -0.86
CA ALA A 145 -9.29 -6.49 0.41
C ALA A 145 -7.78 -6.33 0.58
N CYS A 146 -7.34 -5.23 1.16
CA CYS A 146 -5.93 -4.98 1.41
C CYS A 146 -5.72 -4.54 2.85
N LEU A 147 -4.65 -5.02 3.46
CA LEU A 147 -4.26 -4.72 4.82
C LEU A 147 -2.87 -4.09 4.81
N GLU A 148 -2.73 -2.90 5.38
CA GLU A 148 -1.43 -2.33 5.77
C GLU A 148 -1.23 -2.62 7.25
N MET A 149 -0.13 -3.28 7.56
CA MET A 149 0.25 -3.66 8.92
C MET A 149 1.56 -2.95 9.26
N GLN A 150 1.45 -1.99 10.17
CA GLN A 150 2.56 -1.16 10.62
C GLN A 150 3.03 -1.65 11.98
N TYR A 151 4.34 -1.83 12.11
CA TYR A 151 4.97 -2.33 13.33
C TYR A 151 5.69 -1.20 14.04
N VAL A 152 5.72 -1.24 15.37
CA VAL A 152 6.62 -0.44 16.18
C VAL A 152 8.04 -0.77 15.73
N SER A 153 8.76 0.26 15.28
CA SER A 153 10.11 0.09 14.76
C SER A 153 10.98 1.27 15.19
N SER A 154 12.28 1.03 15.35
CA SER A 154 13.27 2.08 15.52
C SER A 154 14.04 2.31 14.22
N GLY A 155 14.38 3.55 13.91
CA GLY A 155 15.26 3.88 12.79
C GLY A 155 14.55 3.73 11.42
N ARG A 156 14.93 2.71 10.65
CA ARG A 156 14.51 2.56 9.24
C ARG A 156 13.24 1.72 9.05
N GLY A 157 12.69 1.12 10.12
CA GLY A 157 11.63 0.13 9.99
C GLY A 157 10.30 0.69 9.45
N ASP A 158 10.05 2.00 9.55
CA ASP A 158 8.87 2.67 8.96
C ASP A 158 8.83 2.54 7.42
N ARG A 159 9.98 2.24 6.80
CA ARG A 159 10.09 1.96 5.37
C ARG A 159 9.60 0.53 5.02
N TYR A 160 9.29 -0.33 5.99
CA TYR A 160 9.07 -1.76 5.79
C TYR A 160 7.67 -2.20 6.27
N THR A 161 6.63 -1.44 5.93
CA THR A 161 5.24 -1.84 6.20
C THR A 161 4.93 -3.19 5.56
N GLN A 162 4.29 -4.10 6.28
CA GLN A 162 3.81 -5.34 5.69
C GLN A 162 2.45 -5.08 5.03
N VAL A 163 2.32 -5.46 3.76
CA VAL A 163 1.05 -5.34 3.02
C VAL A 163 0.58 -6.71 2.59
N LEU A 164 -0.66 -7.04 2.97
CA LEU A 164 -1.35 -8.24 2.53
C LEU A 164 -2.52 -7.86 1.61
N LEU A 165 -2.64 -8.56 0.50
CA LEU A 165 -3.72 -8.38 -0.47
C LEU A 165 -4.48 -9.68 -0.64
N VAL A 166 -5.78 -9.65 -0.36
CA VAL A 166 -6.74 -10.65 -0.84
C VAL A 166 -7.28 -10.18 -2.18
N HIS A 167 -7.04 -10.97 -3.23
CA HIS A 167 -7.56 -10.70 -4.55
C HIS A 167 -7.92 -12.00 -5.28
N GLY A 168 -9.17 -12.11 -5.73
CA GLY A 168 -9.71 -13.37 -6.23
C GLY A 168 -9.77 -14.43 -5.12
N GLN A 169 -9.09 -15.55 -5.31
CA GLN A 169 -9.02 -16.65 -4.33
C GLN A 169 -7.67 -16.72 -3.60
N HIS A 170 -6.79 -15.73 -3.80
CA HIS A 170 -5.42 -15.77 -3.32
C HIS A 170 -5.17 -14.68 -2.27
N LEU A 171 -4.25 -15.01 -1.37
CA LEU A 171 -3.64 -14.07 -0.43
C LEU A 171 -2.20 -13.83 -0.88
N TYR A 172 -1.86 -12.57 -1.10
CA TYR A 172 -0.54 -12.13 -1.53
C TYR A 172 0.14 -11.33 -0.43
N ALA A 173 1.44 -11.54 -0.26
CA ALA A 173 2.32 -10.64 0.47
C ALA A 173 3.13 -9.81 -0.52
N LEU A 174 3.06 -8.49 -0.41
CA LEU A 174 3.80 -7.57 -1.28
C LEU A 174 5.25 -7.36 -0.79
N PRO A 175 6.18 -6.98 -1.68
CA PRO A 175 7.50 -6.46 -1.29
C PRO A 175 7.35 -5.31 -0.30
N ARG A 176 8.10 -5.31 0.79
CA ARG A 176 7.85 -4.44 1.96
C ARG A 176 8.37 -3.01 1.84
N LEU A 177 9.42 -2.79 1.04
CA LEU A 177 10.06 -1.46 0.94
C LEU A 177 9.06 -0.42 0.44
N PHE A 178 8.69 0.54 1.28
CA PHE A 178 7.66 1.56 1.06
C PHE A 178 6.33 1.00 0.52
N ALA A 179 5.99 -0.23 0.92
CA ALA A 179 4.74 -0.87 0.52
C ALA A 179 3.52 -0.11 1.05
N SER A 180 2.47 -0.06 0.24
CA SER A 180 1.19 0.53 0.65
C SER A 180 0.03 -0.08 -0.15
N CYS A 181 -1.14 -0.22 0.45
CA CYS A 181 -2.38 -0.51 -0.25
C CYS A 181 -2.71 0.57 -1.29
N ALA A 182 -2.33 1.82 -1.05
CA ALA A 182 -2.46 2.89 -2.04
C ALA A 182 -1.58 2.65 -3.28
N ALA A 183 -0.49 1.92 -3.13
CA ALA A 183 0.41 1.61 -4.23
C ALA A 183 -0.14 0.58 -5.22
N ILE A 184 -1.17 -0.19 -4.83
CA ILE A 184 -1.74 -1.26 -5.65
C ILE A 184 -2.64 -0.65 -6.72
N ARG A 185 -2.38 -1.00 -7.98
CA ARG A 185 -3.09 -0.43 -9.14
C ARG A 185 -3.89 -1.49 -9.87
N LYS A 186 -4.99 -1.07 -10.50
CA LYS A 186 -5.79 -1.92 -11.38
C LYS A 186 -4.96 -2.27 -12.62
N ALA A 187 -5.04 -3.51 -13.05
CA ALA A 187 -4.49 -3.97 -14.31
C ALA A 187 -5.59 -4.62 -15.18
N PRO A 188 -5.37 -4.80 -16.50
CA PRO A 188 -6.34 -5.46 -17.38
C PRO A 188 -6.76 -6.84 -16.89
N GLN A 189 -7.88 -7.34 -17.41
CA GLN A 189 -8.37 -8.71 -17.12
C GLN A 189 -8.62 -8.97 -15.63
N ASN A 190 -9.02 -7.94 -14.88
CA ASN A 190 -9.27 -8.02 -13.44
C ASN A 190 -8.03 -8.48 -12.66
N GLN A 191 -6.84 -8.07 -13.10
CA GLN A 191 -5.58 -8.24 -12.37
C GLN A 191 -5.25 -6.97 -11.57
N PHE A 192 -4.11 -7.02 -10.87
CA PHE A 192 -3.52 -5.86 -10.21
C PHE A 192 -2.04 -5.74 -10.57
N SER A 193 -1.46 -4.56 -10.35
CA SER A 193 -0.02 -4.38 -10.32
C SER A 193 0.43 -3.79 -8.98
N TYR A 194 1.65 -4.10 -8.60
CA TYR A 194 2.26 -3.72 -7.33
C TYR A 194 3.69 -3.22 -7.57
N PRO A 195 4.21 -2.31 -6.74
CA PRO A 195 5.59 -1.89 -6.82
C PRO A 195 6.51 -2.94 -6.18
N ASP A 196 7.64 -3.20 -6.84
CA ASP A 196 8.84 -3.78 -6.27
C ASP A 196 9.92 -2.69 -6.24
N ASN A 197 10.29 -2.27 -5.03
CA ASN A 197 11.15 -1.12 -4.81
C ASN A 197 12.57 -1.58 -4.48
N SER A 198 13.57 -0.90 -5.02
CA SER A 198 14.99 -1.13 -4.73
C SER A 198 15.73 0.20 -4.53
N TYR A 199 16.70 0.20 -3.62
CA TYR A 199 17.52 1.38 -3.38
C TYR A 199 18.49 1.65 -4.55
N LEU A 200 18.63 2.93 -4.87
CA LEU A 200 19.61 3.41 -5.83
C LEU A 200 20.88 3.88 -5.13
N GLY A 201 22.02 3.62 -5.77
CA GLY A 201 23.33 4.08 -5.32
C GLY A 201 24.16 3.02 -4.58
N PRO A 202 25.44 3.31 -4.35
CA PRO A 202 26.40 2.34 -3.81
C PRO A 202 26.14 2.02 -2.33
N GLU A 203 25.59 2.97 -1.57
CA GLU A 203 25.34 2.82 -0.13
C GLU A 203 23.99 2.15 0.19
N GLN A 204 23.18 1.85 -0.84
CA GLN A 204 21.93 1.09 -0.72
C GLN A 204 21.04 1.64 0.41
N GLU A 205 20.54 0.79 1.30
CA GLU A 205 19.69 1.19 2.42
C GLU A 205 20.34 2.22 3.36
N ASN A 206 21.67 2.25 3.43
CA ASN A 206 22.38 3.06 4.41
C ASN A 206 22.27 4.56 4.15
N ASN A 207 22.39 4.93 2.88
CA ASN A 207 22.38 6.31 2.42
C ASN A 207 21.97 6.34 0.94
N PRO A 208 20.71 5.97 0.62
CA PRO A 208 20.28 5.80 -0.75
C PRO A 208 20.26 7.14 -1.50
N LEU A 209 20.62 7.11 -2.78
CA LEU A 209 20.43 8.25 -3.69
C LEU A 209 18.95 8.42 -4.11
N GLY A 210 18.15 7.39 -3.88
CA GLY A 210 16.81 7.27 -4.38
C GLY A 210 16.26 5.85 -4.35
N LEU A 211 15.16 5.64 -5.05
CA LEU A 211 14.58 4.31 -5.31
C LEU A 211 14.32 4.13 -6.80
N GLN A 212 14.52 2.91 -7.28
CA GLN A 212 13.84 2.41 -8.46
C GLN A 212 12.58 1.68 -8.00
N MET A 213 11.45 2.06 -8.59
CA MET A 213 10.15 1.47 -8.32
C MET A 213 9.61 0.84 -9.60
N ASP A 214 9.67 -0.48 -9.66
CA ASP A 214 9.20 -1.26 -10.79
C ASP A 214 7.81 -1.84 -10.48
N TYR A 215 6.83 -1.49 -11.30
CA TYR A 215 5.50 -2.07 -11.20
C TYR A 215 5.42 -3.36 -12.00
N TRP A 216 4.99 -4.44 -11.35
CA TRP A 216 4.85 -5.77 -11.94
C TRP A 216 3.43 -6.30 -11.83
N LEU A 217 3.07 -7.21 -12.75
CA LEU A 217 1.92 -8.09 -12.56
C LEU A 217 2.26 -9.23 -11.57
N PRO A 218 1.25 -9.93 -11.01
CA PRO A 218 1.46 -10.96 -9.98
C PRO A 218 2.20 -12.19 -10.51
N ASP A 219 2.36 -12.32 -11.83
CA ASP A 219 3.17 -13.36 -12.46
C ASP A 219 4.69 -13.18 -12.23
N GLY A 220 5.10 -12.03 -11.69
CA GLY A 220 6.50 -11.68 -11.43
C GLY A 220 7.36 -11.52 -12.68
N LYS A 221 6.75 -11.45 -13.87
CA LYS A 221 7.45 -11.46 -15.16
C LYS A 221 7.05 -10.30 -16.04
N THR A 222 5.83 -9.80 -15.92
CA THR A 222 5.29 -8.77 -16.80
C THR A 222 5.47 -7.38 -16.18
N PRO A 223 6.35 -6.53 -16.73
CA PRO A 223 6.53 -5.16 -16.25
C PRO A 223 5.37 -4.27 -16.73
N VAL A 224 4.98 -3.31 -15.90
CA VAL A 224 3.87 -2.37 -16.16
C VAL A 224 4.36 -0.93 -16.26
N ALA A 225 5.26 -0.51 -15.36
CA ALA A 225 5.84 0.83 -15.36
C ALA A 225 7.11 0.85 -14.51
N ARG A 226 7.98 1.84 -14.74
CA ARG A 226 9.14 2.13 -13.91
C ARG A 226 9.12 3.60 -13.49
N TYR A 227 9.47 3.85 -12.24
CA TYR A 227 9.68 5.18 -11.70
C TYR A 227 11.04 5.26 -11.02
N LEU A 228 11.74 6.36 -11.24
CA LEU A 228 12.94 6.71 -10.49
C LEU A 228 12.58 7.81 -9.50
N LEU A 229 12.81 7.54 -8.23
CA LEU A 229 12.59 8.47 -7.14
C LEU A 229 13.95 8.97 -6.70
N HIS A 230 14.20 10.26 -6.78
CA HIS A 230 15.44 10.89 -6.32
C HIS A 230 15.25 11.49 -4.93
N PHE A 231 16.21 11.25 -4.03
CA PHE A 231 16.22 11.81 -2.67
C PHE A 231 17.12 13.06 -2.63
N PRO A 232 16.54 14.29 -2.64
CA PRO A 232 17.33 15.52 -2.56
C PRO A 232 18.08 15.65 -1.23
N ASN A 233 17.60 15.00 -0.17
CA ASN A 233 18.29 14.83 1.10
C ASN A 233 18.39 13.34 1.41
N GLN A 234 19.59 12.77 1.31
CA GLN A 234 19.81 11.32 1.49
C GLN A 234 19.47 10.84 2.91
N GLY A 235 19.42 11.75 3.89
CA GLY A 235 19.01 11.44 5.26
C GLY A 235 17.49 11.29 5.45
N ASP A 236 16.67 11.71 4.49
CA ASP A 236 15.21 11.66 4.56
C ASP A 236 14.59 11.08 3.28
N PRO A 237 14.34 9.75 3.25
CA PRO A 237 13.78 9.09 2.06
C PRO A 237 12.27 9.35 1.90
N PHE A 238 11.61 10.09 2.79
CA PHE A 238 10.19 10.44 2.64
C PHE A 238 9.98 11.69 1.77
N VAL A 239 11.05 12.44 1.54
CA VAL A 239 11.05 13.60 0.65
C VAL A 239 11.77 13.23 -0.64
N PHE A 240 11.06 13.26 -1.76
CA PHE A 240 11.61 12.79 -3.03
C PHE A 240 10.99 13.48 -4.24
N GLU A 241 11.70 13.41 -5.35
CA GLU A 241 11.23 13.81 -6.68
C GLU A 241 11.04 12.56 -7.51
N ALA A 242 9.95 12.46 -8.28
CA ALA A 242 9.65 11.26 -9.06
C ALA A 242 9.67 11.53 -10.56
N GLU A 243 10.36 10.68 -11.30
CA GLU A 243 10.40 10.66 -12.76
C GLU A 243 9.91 9.30 -13.27
N ARG A 244 9.01 9.33 -14.26
CA ARG A 244 8.57 8.11 -14.96
C ARG A 244 9.53 7.79 -16.10
N GLN A 245 9.95 6.54 -16.20
CA GLN A 245 10.77 6.02 -17.29
C GLN A 245 9.92 5.30 -18.34
#